data_AF-A0AAV1IL88-F1
#
_entry.id   AF-A0AAV1IL88-F1
#
_cell.length_a   1.000
_cell.length_b   1.000
_cell.length_c   1.000
_cell.angle_alpha   90.00
_cell.angle_beta   90.00
_cell.angle_gamma   90.00
#
_symmetry.space_group_name_H-M   'P 1'
#
loop_
_entity.id
_entity.type
_entity.pdbx_description
1 polymer ?
#
loop_
_entity_poly.entity_id
_entity_poly.type
_entity_poly.pdbx_seq_one_letter_code
_entity_poly.pdbx_strand_id
1 'polypeptide(L)'
;MEQKGADRSKQSGEQGLDQLLQSAVREPRHVQSKDGGALLALCVHCVAVESGFTVHADRRLGASPCSPAADWNGRFENEWVLEYTRKGYVSTFTVHCSLQTASGRMFVHAREHDNPSNMRYMGLTVGKYIPDMTKAQSESWTGIIHEQDTLRQSLHELIIDPLLASAMPSQEASQEPGTLLSRIRQALPALPEAGSDRKALLLCVGLIAAGAAVYLYGRRRQRSLPPHT
;
A
#
# COMPACT_ATOMS: atom_id res chain seq x y z
N MET A 1 14.92 11.92 39.29
CA MET A 1 14.72 12.54 37.96
C MET A 1 14.93 11.46 36.92
N GLU A 2 13.96 11.33 36.01
CA GLU A 2 14.07 10.73 34.68
C GLU A 2 14.65 9.32 34.51
N GLN A 3 13.75 8.36 34.24
CA GLN A 3 13.88 7.40 33.14
C GLN A 3 12.52 6.74 32.92
N LYS A 4 11.69 7.33 32.06
CA LYS A 4 10.38 6.80 31.64
C LYS A 4 10.17 7.09 30.16
N GLY A 5 10.77 6.28 29.29
CA GLY A 5 10.65 6.51 27.86
C GLY A 5 11.41 5.51 27.00
N ALA A 6 11.06 4.23 27.05
CA ALA A 6 11.54 3.25 26.06
C ALA A 6 10.72 1.95 26.08
N ASP A 7 9.39 2.01 25.89
CA ASP A 7 8.63 0.76 25.64
C ASP A 7 7.29 0.97 24.92
N ARG A 8 7.30 1.68 23.78
CA ARG A 8 6.10 1.85 22.92
C ARG A 8 6.24 1.22 21.53
N SER A 9 7.35 0.54 21.25
CA SER A 9 7.68 0.04 19.91
C SER A 9 7.38 -1.45 19.68
N LYS A 10 6.73 -2.15 20.63
CA LYS A 10 6.45 -3.60 20.52
C LYS A 10 4.96 -4.00 20.66
N GLN A 11 4.04 -3.06 20.49
CA GLN A 11 2.61 -3.34 20.36
C GLN A 11 2.06 -2.80 19.04
N SER A 12 2.73 -3.08 17.92
CA SER A 12 2.00 -3.27 16.67
C SER A 12 1.26 -4.59 16.80
N GLY A 13 0.18 -4.56 17.58
CA GLY A 13 -0.69 -5.69 17.83
C GLY A 13 -1.12 -6.24 16.48
N GLU A 14 -0.93 -7.54 16.32
CA GLU A 14 -1.34 -8.27 15.14
C GLU A 14 -2.83 -7.99 14.91
N GLN A 15 -3.14 -7.10 13.97
CA GLN A 15 -4.52 -6.80 13.64
C GLN A 15 -5.05 -8.03 12.94
N GLY A 16 -6.01 -8.72 13.57
CA GLY A 16 -6.68 -9.84 12.93
C GLY A 16 -7.27 -9.43 11.59
N LEU A 17 -7.28 -10.35 10.62
CA LEU A 17 -7.75 -10.06 9.27
C LEU A 17 -9.20 -9.53 9.25
N ASP A 18 -10.04 -9.86 10.24
CA ASP A 18 -11.37 -9.29 10.44
C ASP A 18 -11.36 -7.76 10.64
N GLN A 19 -10.38 -7.22 11.36
CA GLN A 19 -10.24 -5.78 11.59
C GLN A 19 -9.82 -5.06 10.30
N LEU A 20 -8.96 -5.71 9.51
CA LEU A 20 -8.55 -5.19 8.20
C LEU A 20 -9.72 -5.20 7.22
N LEU A 21 -10.52 -6.27 7.20
CA LEU A 21 -11.71 -6.37 6.39
C LEU A 21 -12.73 -5.28 6.75
N GLN A 22 -13.01 -5.09 8.04
CA GLN A 22 -13.90 -4.03 8.51
C GLN A 22 -13.36 -2.63 8.16
N SER A 23 -12.04 -2.45 8.16
CA SER A 23 -11.39 -1.19 7.79
C SER A 23 -11.38 -0.95 6.27
N ALA A 24 -11.34 -2.01 5.47
CA ALA A 24 -11.37 -1.96 4.01
C ALA A 24 -12.80 -1.73 3.50
N VAL A 25 -13.75 -2.52 4.02
CA VAL A 25 -15.19 -2.45 3.75
C VAL A 25 -15.95 -2.68 5.06
N ARG A 26 -16.68 -1.64 5.50
CA ARG A 26 -17.33 -1.62 6.82
C ARG A 26 -18.20 -2.84 7.12
N GLU A 27 -18.95 -3.32 6.13
CA GLU A 27 -19.91 -4.42 6.26
C GLU A 27 -19.84 -5.33 5.02
N PRO A 28 -19.93 -6.66 5.20
CA PRO A 28 -19.75 -7.63 4.11
C PRO A 28 -20.83 -7.53 3.03
N ARG A 29 -22.06 -7.13 3.39
CA ARG A 29 -23.15 -6.91 2.42
C ARG A 29 -22.81 -5.90 1.31
N HIS A 30 -21.84 -5.02 1.53
CA HIS A 30 -21.38 -4.06 0.53
C HIS A 30 -20.43 -4.65 -0.52
N VAL A 31 -19.95 -5.89 -0.33
CA VAL A 31 -19.01 -6.57 -1.25
C VAL A 31 -19.70 -7.23 -2.44
N GLN A 32 -21.03 -7.08 -2.60
CA GLN A 32 -21.83 -7.52 -3.76
C GLN A 32 -21.30 -8.81 -4.43
N SER A 33 -21.25 -9.91 -3.67
CA SER A 33 -20.74 -11.20 -4.14
C SER A 33 -21.86 -12.23 -4.20
N LYS A 34 -21.98 -12.96 -5.31
CA LYS A 34 -22.94 -14.06 -5.48
C LYS A 34 -22.37 -15.43 -5.10
N ASP A 35 -21.06 -15.59 -5.25
CA ASP A 35 -20.35 -16.87 -5.19
C ASP A 35 -19.21 -16.91 -4.17
N GLY A 36 -18.95 -15.81 -3.48
CA GLY A 36 -17.87 -15.65 -2.51
C GLY A 36 -16.54 -15.19 -3.12
N GLY A 37 -16.43 -15.11 -4.45
CA GLY A 37 -15.19 -14.69 -5.12
C GLY A 37 -14.71 -13.32 -4.70
N ALA A 38 -15.60 -12.32 -4.70
CA ALA A 38 -15.25 -10.94 -4.32
C ALA A 38 -14.83 -10.81 -2.85
N LEU A 39 -15.48 -11.58 -1.96
CA LEU A 39 -15.09 -11.63 -0.54
C LEU A 39 -13.69 -12.24 -0.38
N LEU A 40 -13.37 -13.30 -1.12
CA LEU A 40 -12.06 -13.91 -1.07
C LEU A 40 -10.98 -13.01 -1.69
N ALA A 41 -11.30 -12.32 -2.79
CA ALA A 41 -10.43 -11.29 -3.38
C ALA A 41 -10.17 -10.14 -2.39
N LEU A 42 -11.16 -9.73 -1.60
CA LEU A 42 -10.98 -8.74 -0.53
C LEU A 42 -10.07 -9.27 0.59
N CYS A 43 -10.10 -10.57 0.90
CA CYS A 43 -9.14 -11.16 1.84
C CYS A 43 -7.70 -11.05 1.30
N VAL A 44 -7.49 -11.39 0.02
CA VAL A 44 -6.18 -11.25 -0.64
C VAL A 44 -5.69 -9.81 -0.58
N HIS A 45 -6.59 -8.86 -0.83
CA HIS A 45 -6.30 -7.44 -0.70
C HIS A 45 -5.84 -7.05 0.71
N CYS A 46 -6.57 -7.47 1.74
CA CYS A 46 -6.23 -7.14 3.13
C CYS A 46 -4.87 -7.70 3.54
N VAL A 47 -4.52 -8.92 3.10
CA VAL A 47 -3.19 -9.51 3.35
C VAL A 47 -2.08 -8.73 2.62
N ALA A 48 -2.34 -8.24 1.41
CA ALA A 48 -1.40 -7.35 0.74
C ALA A 48 -1.24 -6.02 1.51
N VAL A 49 -2.33 -5.38 1.94
CA VAL A 49 -2.27 -4.13 2.71
C VAL A 49 -1.53 -4.32 4.03
N GLU A 50 -1.80 -5.41 4.74
CA GLU A 50 -1.09 -5.81 5.96
C GLU A 50 0.42 -5.92 5.73
N SER A 51 0.81 -6.45 4.57
CA SER A 51 2.20 -6.58 4.15
C SER A 51 2.85 -5.23 3.78
N GLY A 52 2.12 -4.12 3.85
CA GLY A 52 2.63 -2.77 3.55
C GLY A 52 2.44 -2.33 2.10
N PHE A 53 1.65 -3.06 1.31
CA PHE A 53 1.22 -2.58 0.00
C PHE A 53 0.21 -1.45 0.17
N THR A 54 0.29 -0.44 -0.69
CA THR A 54 -0.63 0.69 -0.76
C THR A 54 -1.32 0.68 -2.10
N VAL A 55 -2.65 0.67 -2.06
CA VAL A 55 -3.50 0.65 -3.25
C VAL A 55 -3.30 1.92 -4.07
N HIS A 56 -3.21 1.78 -5.38
CA HIS A 56 -3.27 2.90 -6.31
C HIS A 56 -4.73 3.39 -6.45
N ALA A 57 -5.38 3.73 -5.34
CA ALA A 57 -6.76 4.21 -5.34
C ALA A 57 -6.82 5.72 -5.61
N ASP A 58 -7.80 6.14 -6.39
CA ASP A 58 -8.14 7.55 -6.62
C ASP A 58 -8.70 8.11 -5.29
N ARG A 59 -7.82 8.68 -4.45
CA ARG A 59 -8.12 9.13 -3.06
C ARG A 59 -9.12 10.28 -2.94
N ARG A 60 -9.92 10.55 -3.98
CA ARG A 60 -10.78 11.74 -4.07
C ARG A 60 -11.91 11.76 -3.04
N LEU A 61 -12.17 10.67 -2.31
CA LEU A 61 -13.39 10.49 -1.51
C LEU A 61 -13.17 10.02 -0.06
N GLY A 62 -12.09 10.42 0.61
CA GLY A 62 -11.93 10.15 2.05
C GLY A 62 -11.95 8.67 2.44
N ALA A 63 -11.66 7.78 1.48
CA ALA A 63 -11.58 6.34 1.70
C ALA A 63 -10.46 5.99 2.68
N SER A 64 -10.66 4.90 3.43
CA SER A 64 -9.64 4.35 4.31
C SER A 64 -8.39 3.99 3.50
N PRO A 65 -7.17 4.14 4.05
CA PRO A 65 -5.94 3.65 3.41
C PRO A 65 -5.98 2.15 3.08
N CYS A 66 -6.85 1.40 3.75
CA CYS A 66 -7.04 -0.03 3.56
C CYS A 66 -8.18 -0.36 2.59
N SER A 67 -8.90 0.63 2.08
CA SER A 67 -9.98 0.37 1.12
C SER A 67 -9.40 0.11 -0.28
N PRO A 68 -9.96 -0.85 -1.03
CA PRO A 68 -9.64 -1.02 -2.44
C PRO A 68 -10.13 0.18 -3.28
N ALA A 69 -9.74 0.25 -4.55
CA ALA A 69 -10.22 1.27 -5.48
C ALA A 69 -11.76 1.22 -5.59
N ALA A 70 -12.43 2.33 -5.86
CA ALA A 70 -13.91 2.38 -5.84
C ALA A 70 -14.58 1.42 -6.84
N ASP A 71 -13.92 1.15 -7.96
CA ASP A 71 -14.36 0.26 -9.05
C ASP A 71 -13.75 -1.14 -8.98
N TRP A 72 -13.13 -1.52 -7.84
CA TRP A 72 -12.46 -2.81 -7.68
C TRP A 72 -13.39 -4.01 -7.89
N ASN A 73 -14.67 -3.85 -7.57
CA ASN A 73 -15.70 -4.88 -7.66
C ASN A 73 -16.80 -4.45 -8.63
N GLY A 74 -17.10 -5.28 -9.62
CA GLY A 74 -18.14 -5.02 -10.63
C GLY A 74 -17.61 -4.61 -12.01
N ARG A 75 -16.30 -4.39 -12.18
CA ARG A 75 -15.71 -4.13 -13.51
C ARG A 75 -15.74 -5.38 -14.40
N PHE A 76 -15.50 -6.55 -13.82
CA PHE A 76 -15.56 -7.85 -14.48
C PHE A 76 -16.30 -8.81 -13.55
N GLU A 77 -17.17 -9.67 -14.10
CA GLU A 77 -18.12 -10.47 -13.30
C GLU A 77 -17.43 -11.47 -12.36
N ASN A 78 -16.27 -12.00 -12.75
CA ASN A 78 -15.53 -13.03 -12.01
C ASN A 78 -14.04 -12.69 -11.87
N GLU A 79 -13.67 -11.42 -12.02
CA GLU A 79 -12.28 -11.00 -11.98
C GLU A 79 -12.11 -9.70 -11.18
N TRP A 80 -11.08 -9.67 -10.35
CA TRP A 80 -10.72 -8.52 -9.53
C TRP A 80 -9.25 -8.21 -9.77
N VAL A 81 -8.96 -7.00 -10.26
CA VAL A 81 -7.60 -6.53 -10.56
C VAL A 81 -7.28 -5.40 -9.59
N LEU A 82 -6.24 -5.61 -8.79
CA LEU A 82 -5.83 -4.72 -7.72
C LEU A 82 -4.40 -4.27 -7.98
N GLU A 83 -4.19 -2.96 -8.07
CA GLU A 83 -2.88 -2.37 -8.32
C GLU A 83 -2.33 -1.70 -7.07
N TYR A 84 -1.06 -1.96 -6.81
CA TYR A 84 -0.37 -1.56 -5.59
C TYR A 84 0.97 -0.89 -5.87
N THR A 85 1.37 -0.08 -4.92
CA THR A 85 2.74 0.39 -4.71
C THR A 85 3.21 -0.10 -3.34
N ARG A 86 4.51 -0.13 -3.10
CA ARG A 86 5.04 -0.45 -1.77
C ARG A 86 6.25 0.41 -1.47
N LYS A 87 6.30 1.01 -0.28
CA LYS A 87 7.47 1.79 0.15
C LYS A 87 8.71 0.90 0.11
N GLY A 88 9.77 1.39 -0.54
CA GLY A 88 11.02 0.65 -0.70
C GLY A 88 11.17 -0.08 -2.03
N TYR A 89 10.14 -0.08 -2.88
CA TYR A 89 10.16 -0.69 -4.22
C TYR A 89 9.80 0.34 -5.28
N VAL A 90 10.46 0.28 -6.44
CA VAL A 90 10.23 1.23 -7.56
C VAL A 90 8.97 0.85 -8.31
N SER A 91 8.80 -0.44 -8.52
CA SER A 91 7.78 -1.03 -9.37
C SER A 91 6.39 -0.96 -8.75
N THR A 92 5.39 -0.97 -9.62
CA THR A 92 4.02 -1.29 -9.23
C THR A 92 3.81 -2.80 -9.22
N PHE A 93 2.86 -3.25 -8.41
CA PHE A 93 2.48 -4.64 -8.30
C PHE A 93 1.01 -4.79 -8.66
N THR A 94 0.68 -5.82 -9.42
CA THR A 94 -0.71 -6.15 -9.75
C THR A 94 -1.04 -7.50 -9.15
N VAL A 95 -2.15 -7.57 -8.42
CA VAL A 95 -2.77 -8.83 -8.00
C VAL A 95 -4.09 -8.98 -8.74
N HIS A 96 -4.17 -10.01 -9.57
CA HIS A 96 -5.35 -10.40 -10.32
C HIS A 96 -5.94 -11.66 -9.70
N CYS A 97 -7.20 -11.58 -9.27
CA CYS A 97 -7.96 -12.74 -8.81
C CYS A 97 -8.99 -13.08 -9.89
N SER A 98 -9.04 -14.34 -10.33
CA SER A 98 -10.04 -14.82 -11.29
C SER A 98 -10.76 -16.05 -10.74
N LEU A 99 -12.09 -16.03 -10.76
CA LEU A 99 -12.92 -17.13 -10.28
C LEU A 99 -13.42 -17.98 -11.45
N GLN A 100 -13.12 -19.28 -11.39
CA GLN A 100 -13.76 -20.27 -12.23
C GLN A 100 -15.04 -20.76 -11.55
N THR A 101 -16.18 -20.16 -11.89
CA THR A 101 -17.47 -20.36 -11.20
C THR A 101 -17.91 -21.83 -11.17
N ALA A 102 -17.67 -22.59 -12.24
CA ALA A 102 -18.05 -23.99 -12.33
C ALA A 102 -17.30 -24.91 -11.33
N SER A 103 -16.05 -24.58 -11.00
CA SER A 103 -15.23 -25.38 -10.06
C SER A 103 -15.17 -24.78 -8.67
N GLY A 104 -15.64 -23.54 -8.49
CA GLY A 104 -15.48 -22.77 -7.26
C GLY A 104 -14.01 -22.48 -6.92
N ARG A 105 -13.11 -22.54 -7.90
CA ARG A 105 -11.68 -22.27 -7.70
C ARG A 105 -11.34 -20.86 -8.14
N MET A 106 -10.73 -20.09 -7.24
CA MET A 106 -10.16 -18.79 -7.52
C MET A 106 -8.65 -18.91 -7.74
N PHE A 107 -8.16 -18.32 -8.83
CA PHE A 107 -6.73 -18.22 -9.11
C PHE A 107 -6.27 -16.81 -8.73
N VAL A 108 -5.26 -16.72 -7.87
CA VAL A 108 -4.59 -15.49 -7.49
C VAL A 108 -3.30 -15.42 -8.28
N HIS A 109 -3.15 -14.39 -9.10
CA HIS A 109 -1.96 -14.11 -9.90
C HIS A 109 -1.40 -12.75 -9.49
N ALA A 110 -0.22 -12.76 -8.88
CA ALA A 110 0.50 -11.54 -8.50
C ALA A 110 1.73 -11.35 -9.38
N ARG A 111 1.98 -10.12 -9.83
CA ARG A 111 3.14 -9.79 -10.66
C ARG A 111 3.68 -8.40 -10.37
N GLU A 112 4.97 -8.22 -10.60
CA GLU A 112 5.62 -6.92 -10.70
C GLU A 112 5.48 -6.37 -12.14
N HIS A 113 5.12 -5.09 -12.29
CA HIS A 113 4.87 -4.50 -13.60
C HIS A 113 6.15 -4.39 -14.45
N ASP A 114 7.23 -3.90 -13.85
CA ASP A 114 8.51 -3.67 -14.52
C ASP A 114 9.36 -4.95 -14.69
N ASN A 115 8.97 -6.04 -14.01
CA ASN A 115 9.61 -7.34 -14.12
C ASN A 115 8.57 -8.45 -14.30
N PRO A 116 8.10 -8.70 -15.54
CA PRO A 116 7.09 -9.73 -15.81
C PRO A 116 7.49 -11.16 -15.42
N SER A 117 8.80 -11.43 -15.26
CA SER A 117 9.29 -12.73 -14.81
C SER A 117 9.07 -12.95 -13.30
N ASN A 118 8.91 -11.87 -12.53
CA ASN A 118 8.54 -11.92 -11.13
C ASN A 118 7.02 -12.05 -10.99
N MET A 119 6.54 -13.28 -11.19
CA MET A 119 5.15 -13.65 -11.07
C MET A 119 4.95 -14.78 -10.06
N ARG A 120 3.82 -14.75 -9.35
CA ARG A 120 3.39 -15.77 -8.39
C ARG A 120 1.94 -16.14 -8.65
N TYR A 121 1.62 -17.41 -8.47
CA TYR A 121 0.27 -17.93 -8.66
C TYR A 121 -0.11 -18.88 -7.53
N MET A 122 -1.38 -18.84 -7.13
CA MET A 122 -1.95 -19.73 -6.13
C MET A 122 -3.41 -20.03 -6.48
N GLY A 123 -3.83 -21.28 -6.30
CA GLY A 123 -5.24 -21.67 -6.37
C GLY A 123 -5.88 -21.71 -4.98
N LEU A 124 -7.07 -21.13 -4.85
CA LEU A 124 -7.90 -21.15 -3.65
C LEU A 124 -9.27 -21.77 -3.99
N THR A 125 -9.84 -22.55 -3.08
CA THR A 125 -11.20 -23.07 -3.22
C THR A 125 -12.15 -22.20 -2.41
N VAL A 126 -13.11 -21.53 -3.06
CA VAL A 126 -13.99 -20.57 -2.38
C VAL A 126 -14.79 -21.23 -1.26
N GLY A 127 -15.41 -22.38 -1.53
CA GLY A 127 -16.21 -23.10 -0.52
C GLY A 127 -15.42 -23.58 0.70
N LYS A 128 -14.08 -23.63 0.64
CA LYS A 128 -13.23 -23.93 1.80
C LYS A 128 -13.19 -22.75 2.76
N TYR A 129 -13.01 -21.55 2.24
CA TYR A 129 -12.81 -20.33 3.04
C TYR A 129 -14.10 -19.57 3.29
N ILE A 130 -15.11 -19.70 2.42
CA ILE A 130 -16.40 -19.01 2.51
C ILE A 130 -17.49 -20.05 2.28
N PRO A 131 -17.76 -20.94 3.26
CA PRO A 131 -18.71 -22.03 3.08
C PRO A 131 -20.18 -21.58 3.11
N ASP A 132 -20.47 -20.41 3.71
CA ASP A 132 -21.83 -19.93 3.94
C ASP A 132 -22.01 -18.49 3.42
N MET A 133 -22.55 -18.38 2.21
CA MET A 133 -22.86 -17.11 1.56
C MET A 133 -24.03 -16.36 2.22
N THR A 134 -24.84 -17.00 3.06
CA THR A 134 -25.94 -16.29 3.75
C THR A 134 -25.39 -15.29 4.78
N LYS A 135 -24.26 -15.61 5.41
CA LYS A 135 -23.55 -14.71 6.34
C LYS A 135 -22.95 -13.50 5.64
N ALA A 136 -22.64 -13.59 4.36
CA ALA A 136 -22.15 -12.46 3.57
C ALA A 136 -23.19 -11.32 3.44
N GLN A 137 -24.46 -11.61 3.68
CA GLN A 137 -25.54 -10.61 3.69
C GLN A 137 -25.72 -9.94 5.06
N SER A 138 -24.92 -10.32 6.06
CA SER A 138 -25.01 -9.76 7.41
C SER A 138 -24.31 -8.40 7.54
N GLU A 139 -24.40 -7.82 8.74
CA GLU A 139 -23.72 -6.57 9.09
C GLU A 139 -22.34 -6.81 9.75
N SER A 140 -21.94 -8.08 9.93
CA SER A 140 -20.74 -8.46 10.66
C SER A 140 -19.83 -9.37 9.85
N TRP A 141 -18.52 -9.15 9.96
CA TRP A 141 -17.50 -10.01 9.37
C TRP A 141 -17.31 -11.35 10.09
N THR A 142 -17.80 -11.46 11.32
CA THR A 142 -17.59 -12.64 12.17
C THR A 142 -18.13 -13.92 11.54
N GLY A 143 -17.24 -14.90 11.37
CA GLY A 143 -17.61 -16.25 10.91
C GLY A 143 -18.01 -16.35 9.45
N ILE A 144 -17.71 -15.33 8.63
CA ILE A 144 -17.80 -15.40 7.16
C ILE A 144 -16.63 -16.18 6.60
N ILE A 145 -15.42 -15.90 7.11
CA ILE A 145 -14.18 -16.52 6.63
C ILE A 145 -13.80 -17.66 7.57
N HIS A 146 -13.71 -18.86 7.02
CA HIS A 146 -13.20 -20.04 7.68
C HIS A 146 -11.70 -20.18 7.43
N GLU A 147 -10.98 -20.77 8.39
CA GLU A 147 -9.52 -20.97 8.30
C GLU A 147 -8.74 -19.69 7.98
N GLN A 148 -9.09 -18.58 8.65
CA GLN A 148 -8.52 -17.26 8.40
C GLN A 148 -6.98 -17.24 8.48
N ASP A 149 -6.42 -17.84 9.53
CA ASP A 149 -4.97 -17.89 9.74
C ASP A 149 -4.27 -18.72 8.66
N THR A 150 -4.83 -19.86 8.28
CA THR A 150 -4.31 -20.71 7.20
C THR A 150 -4.32 -19.97 5.87
N LEU A 151 -5.40 -19.25 5.55
CA LEU A 151 -5.51 -18.43 4.33
C LEU A 151 -4.43 -17.35 4.32
N ARG A 152 -4.31 -16.59 5.41
CA ARG A 152 -3.32 -15.53 5.58
C ARG A 152 -1.90 -16.07 5.43
N GLN A 153 -1.56 -17.14 6.16
CA GLN A 153 -0.24 -17.77 6.08
C GLN A 153 0.08 -18.24 4.65
N SER A 154 -0.87 -18.91 3.99
CA SER A 154 -0.65 -19.43 2.63
C SER A 154 -0.42 -18.30 1.62
N LEU A 155 -1.15 -17.18 1.74
CA LEU A 155 -0.96 -16.01 0.89
C LEU A 155 0.41 -15.35 1.12
N HIS A 156 0.87 -15.28 2.36
CA HIS A 156 2.22 -14.80 2.66
C HIS A 156 3.29 -15.69 2.02
N GLU A 157 3.23 -16.99 2.33
CA GLU A 157 4.26 -17.96 1.95
C GLU A 157 4.35 -18.16 0.43
N LEU A 158 3.21 -18.17 -0.27
CA LEU A 158 3.17 -18.55 -1.68
C LEU A 158 3.07 -17.36 -2.64
N ILE A 159 2.54 -16.22 -2.19
CA ILE A 159 2.35 -15.04 -3.03
C ILE A 159 3.25 -13.90 -2.56
N ILE A 160 3.02 -13.37 -1.36
CA ILE A 160 3.57 -12.08 -0.97
C ILE A 160 5.09 -12.13 -0.77
N ASP A 161 5.59 -13.02 0.06
CA ASP A 161 7.01 -13.06 0.41
C ASP A 161 7.88 -13.42 -0.81
N PRO A 162 7.52 -14.42 -1.63
CA PRO A 162 8.26 -14.73 -2.85
C PRO A 162 8.21 -13.61 -3.90
N LEU A 163 7.12 -12.84 -3.98
CA LEU A 163 7.01 -11.70 -4.89
C LEU A 163 7.97 -10.59 -4.48
N LEU A 164 8.05 -10.29 -3.19
CA LEU A 164 8.92 -9.25 -2.63
C LEU A 164 10.39 -9.62 -2.65
N ALA A 165 10.71 -10.89 -2.39
CA ALA A 165 12.08 -11.40 -2.42
C ALA A 165 12.70 -11.31 -3.82
N SER A 166 11.87 -11.33 -4.87
CA SER A 166 12.30 -11.20 -6.27
C SER A 166 12.13 -9.79 -6.84
N ALA A 167 11.52 -8.87 -6.09
CA ALA A 167 11.25 -7.52 -6.55
C ALA A 167 12.49 -6.61 -6.43
N MET A 168 12.62 -5.65 -7.35
CA MET A 168 13.76 -4.73 -7.33
C MET A 168 13.57 -3.64 -6.24
N PRO A 169 14.47 -3.56 -5.25
CA PRO A 169 14.39 -2.51 -4.25
C PRO A 169 14.71 -1.14 -4.87
N SER A 170 14.02 -0.10 -4.41
CA SER A 170 14.36 1.29 -4.78
C SER A 170 15.74 1.66 -4.26
N GLN A 171 16.64 2.05 -5.16
CA GLN A 171 17.93 2.62 -4.76
C GLN A 171 17.78 3.87 -3.88
N GLU A 172 16.65 4.60 -4.01
CA GLU A 172 16.31 5.76 -3.17
C GLU A 172 16.02 5.39 -1.71
N ALA A 173 15.57 4.16 -1.41
CA ALA A 173 15.24 3.75 -0.05
C ALA A 173 16.48 3.57 0.84
N SER A 174 17.66 3.40 0.24
CA SER A 174 18.96 3.37 0.95
C SER A 174 19.51 4.76 1.24
N GLN A 175 18.86 5.83 0.76
CA GLN A 175 19.17 7.19 1.19
C GLN A 175 18.29 7.54 2.38
N GLU A 176 18.75 7.17 3.58
CA GLU A 176 18.12 7.67 4.80
C GLU A 176 17.95 9.21 4.72
N PRO A 177 16.80 9.76 5.13
CA PRO A 177 16.57 11.21 5.17
C PRO A 177 17.52 11.95 6.12
N GLY A 178 18.42 11.22 6.79
CA GLY A 178 19.50 11.73 7.61
C GLY A 178 20.63 12.43 6.85
N THR A 179 20.47 12.91 5.62
CA THR A 179 21.57 13.60 4.90
C THR A 179 21.29 14.98 4.36
N LEU A 180 20.06 15.52 4.25
CA LEU A 180 19.94 16.91 3.80
C LEU A 180 20.21 17.89 4.95
N LEU A 181 19.56 17.70 6.11
CA LEU A 181 19.83 18.52 7.30
C LEU A 181 21.20 18.24 7.93
N SER A 182 21.69 16.99 7.91
CA SER A 182 23.02 16.69 8.41
C SER A 182 24.13 17.12 7.44
N ARG A 183 23.93 17.06 6.12
CA ARG A 183 24.86 17.68 5.15
C ARG A 183 24.79 19.19 5.22
N ILE A 184 23.61 19.81 5.42
CA ILE A 184 23.52 21.25 5.69
C ILE A 184 24.26 21.57 7.00
N ARG A 185 24.11 20.76 8.06
CA ARG A 185 24.80 20.97 9.34
C ARG A 185 26.31 20.75 9.26
N GLN A 186 26.77 19.81 8.43
CA GLN A 186 28.19 19.57 8.16
C GLN A 186 28.78 20.58 7.16
N ALA A 187 27.97 21.11 6.23
CA ALA A 187 28.38 22.10 5.25
C ALA A 187 28.21 23.54 5.74
N LEU A 188 27.54 23.77 6.88
CA LEU A 188 27.64 25.03 7.60
C LEU A 188 28.99 25.06 8.32
N PRO A 189 29.98 25.86 7.88
CA PRO A 189 31.13 26.14 8.71
C PRO A 189 30.63 26.71 10.04
N ALA A 190 31.28 26.32 11.14
CA ALA A 190 31.00 26.88 12.46
C ALA A 190 30.95 28.41 12.34
N LEU A 191 29.74 28.97 12.44
CA LEU A 191 29.56 30.41 12.33
C LEU A 191 30.36 31.04 13.49
N PRO A 192 31.28 31.98 13.21
CA PRO A 192 31.97 32.68 14.27
C PRO A 192 30.91 33.37 15.14
N GLU A 193 30.94 33.09 16.44
CA GLU A 193 30.16 33.84 17.43
C GLU A 193 30.67 35.28 17.44
N ALA A 194 30.15 36.12 16.55
CA ALA A 194 30.49 37.52 16.51
C ALA A 194 29.22 38.33 16.27
N GLY A 195 28.85 39.09 17.29
CA GLY A 195 27.75 40.04 17.26
C GLY A 195 27.86 41.00 16.08
N SER A 196 26.68 41.43 15.64
CA SER A 196 26.47 42.58 14.74
C SER A 196 26.43 42.33 13.22
N ASP A 197 25.90 41.19 12.72
CA ASP A 197 25.38 41.19 11.34
C ASP A 197 24.24 40.20 11.04
N ARG A 198 23.13 40.32 11.80
CA ARG A 198 21.87 39.58 11.55
C ARG A 198 21.24 39.85 10.17
N LYS A 199 21.60 40.95 9.50
CA LYS A 199 21.01 41.35 8.21
C LYS A 199 21.54 40.52 7.04
N ALA A 200 22.82 40.15 7.06
CA ALA A 200 23.43 39.33 6.01
C ALA A 200 22.85 37.90 5.98
N LEU A 201 22.59 37.34 7.17
CA LEU A 201 22.07 35.98 7.30
C LEU A 201 20.61 35.85 6.79
N LEU A 202 19.79 36.90 6.98
CA LEU A 202 18.44 36.96 6.42
C LEU A 202 18.42 37.04 4.88
N LEU A 203 19.38 37.73 4.28
CA LEU A 203 19.51 37.82 2.82
C LEU A 203 19.84 36.45 2.19
N CYS A 204 20.74 35.68 2.81
CA CYS A 204 21.10 34.35 2.30
C CYS A 204 19.93 33.35 2.37
N VAL A 205 19.15 33.36 3.44
CA VAL A 205 17.96 32.49 3.56
C VAL A 205 16.88 32.89 2.54
N GLY A 206 16.70 34.19 2.30
CA GLY A 206 15.77 34.69 1.28
C GLY A 206 16.10 34.23 -0.13
N LEU A 207 17.39 34.21 -0.51
CA LEU A 207 17.83 33.77 -1.84
C LEU A 207 17.62 32.26 -2.06
N ILE A 208 17.85 31.44 -1.04
CA ILE A 208 17.63 29.98 -1.12
C ILE A 208 16.12 29.68 -1.27
N ALA A 209 15.26 30.36 -0.52
CA ALA A 209 13.81 30.20 -0.62
C ALA A 209 13.28 30.62 -2.01
N ALA A 210 13.78 31.73 -2.56
CA ALA A 210 13.42 32.19 -3.89
C ALA A 210 13.84 31.19 -4.99
N GLY A 211 15.05 30.63 -4.89
CA GLY A 211 15.54 29.61 -5.82
C GLY A 211 14.70 28.34 -5.80
N ALA A 212 14.31 27.86 -4.61
CA ALA A 212 13.45 26.69 -4.46
C ALA A 212 12.05 26.93 -5.06
N ALA A 213 11.48 28.12 -4.85
CA ALA A 213 10.18 28.48 -5.41
C ALA A 213 10.19 28.54 -6.95
N VAL A 214 11.22 29.13 -7.57
CA VAL A 214 11.39 29.17 -9.03
C VAL A 214 11.55 27.76 -9.61
N TYR A 215 12.34 26.90 -8.95
CA TYR A 215 12.53 25.52 -9.38
C TYR A 215 11.23 24.69 -9.34
N LEU A 216 10.48 24.79 -8.23
CA LEU A 216 9.20 24.11 -8.08
C LEU A 216 8.15 24.62 -9.09
N TYR A 217 8.15 25.92 -9.38
CA TYR A 217 7.28 26.51 -10.39
C TYR A 217 7.59 25.99 -11.81
N GLY A 218 8.87 25.93 -12.18
CA GLY A 218 9.31 25.38 -13.48
C GLY A 218 8.90 23.92 -13.67
N ARG A 219 9.09 23.08 -12.64
CA ARG A 219 8.74 21.66 -12.67
C ARG A 219 7.24 21.40 -12.84
N ARG A 220 6.40 22.27 -12.27
CA ARG A 220 4.93 22.18 -12.41
C ARG A 220 4.49 22.48 -13.85
N ARG A 221 5.18 23.39 -14.53
CA ARG A 221 4.88 23.78 -15.91
C ARG A 221 5.21 22.66 -16.92
N GLN A 222 6.29 21.91 -16.70
CA GLN A 222 6.66 20.79 -17.58
C GLN A 222 5.68 19.61 -17.54
N ARG A 223 4.98 19.40 -16.42
CA ARG A 223 3.93 18.36 -16.30
C ARG A 223 2.60 18.72 -16.98
N SER A 224 2.48 19.95 -17.48
CA SER A 224 1.23 20.47 -18.06
C SER A 224 1.21 20.43 -19.60
N LEU A 225 2.27 19.95 -20.24
CA LEU A 225 2.31 19.83 -21.70
C LEU A 225 1.58 18.54 -22.12
N PRO A 226 0.56 18.63 -22.99
CA PRO A 226 -0.12 17.45 -23.51
C PRO A 226 0.86 16.62 -24.34
N PRO A 227 0.71 15.29 -24.36
CA PRO A 227 1.52 14.44 -25.22
C PRO A 227 1.30 14.84 -26.68
N HIS A 228 2.38 15.05 -27.43
CA HIS A 228 2.34 15.23 -28.86
C HIS A 228 1.78 13.95 -29.50
N THR A 229 0.60 14.06 -30.09
CA THR A 229 -0.02 13.08 -31.00
C THR A 229 0.70 13.01 -32.32
#